data_AF-A0A645BUS6-F1
#
_entry.id   AF-A0A645BUS6-F1
#
_cell.length_a   1.000
_cell.length_b   1.000
_cell.length_c   1.000
_cell.angle_alpha   90.00
_cell.angle_beta   90.00
_cell.angle_gamma   90.00
#
_symmetry.space_group_name_H-M   'P 1'
#
loop_
_entity.id
_entity.type
_entity.pdbx_description
1 polymer ?
#
loop_
_entity_poly.entity_id
_entity_poly.type
_entity_poly.pdbx_seq_one_letter_code
_entity_poly.pdbx_strand_id
1 'polypeptide(L)'
;MSNYKFQYEDKEFELKEENCDYINNEEVENFNISTVLDLLNKGEEVGFTSEYYDSCCEECKFNRKDDTKFFEFFEYHFYMFTKDNNYVLSTISPEYKDVTLTSLVKDKKIDNSYIVSILVCKNCGTWAIEVEQCDM
;
A
#
# COMPACT_ATOMS: atom_id res chain seq x y z
N MET A 1 1.32 18.63 3.70
CA MET A 1 0.80 17.52 2.88
C MET A 1 2.00 16.69 2.48
N SER A 2 2.10 15.48 3.02
CA SER A 2 3.11 14.51 2.58
C SER A 2 2.73 14.04 1.17
N ASN A 3 3.73 13.79 0.33
CA ASN A 3 3.57 13.13 -0.97
C ASN A 3 4.63 12.04 -1.08
N TYR A 4 4.42 11.06 -1.94
CA TYR A 4 5.46 10.10 -2.30
C TYR A 4 5.65 10.11 -3.81
N LYS A 5 6.90 10.03 -4.25
CA LYS A 5 7.25 10.03 -5.66
C LYS A 5 8.07 8.82 -6.01
N PHE A 6 7.75 8.21 -7.14
CA PHE A 6 8.59 7.18 -7.74
C PHE A 6 8.65 7.36 -9.25
N GLN A 7 9.72 6.85 -9.85
CA GLN A 7 9.94 6.90 -11.28
C GLN A 7 9.78 5.49 -11.85
N TYR A 8 9.03 5.39 -12.95
CA TYR A 8 8.94 4.17 -13.74
C TYR A 8 9.12 4.52 -15.22
N GLU A 9 10.10 3.90 -15.85
CA GLU A 9 10.57 4.28 -17.20
C GLU A 9 10.84 5.80 -17.26
N ASP A 10 10.16 6.51 -18.17
CA ASP A 10 10.33 7.95 -18.38
C ASP A 10 9.25 8.80 -17.69
N LYS A 11 8.47 8.21 -16.77
CA LYS A 11 7.35 8.89 -16.09
C LYS A 11 7.54 8.94 -14.58
N GLU A 12 7.38 10.12 -14.01
CA GLU A 12 7.25 10.33 -12.56
C GLU A 12 5.79 10.15 -12.15
N PHE A 13 5.59 9.39 -11.07
CA PHE A 13 4.31 9.23 -10.40
C PHE A 13 4.37 9.92 -9.05
N GLU A 14 3.29 10.58 -8.67
CA GLU A 14 3.18 11.32 -7.41
C GLU A 14 1.90 10.90 -6.68
N LEU A 15 2.07 10.25 -5.54
CA LEU A 15 0.99 9.82 -4.64
C LEU A 15 0.75 10.94 -3.63
N LYS A 16 -0.50 11.40 -3.54
CA LYS A 16 -0.99 12.38 -2.57
C LYS A 16 -2.37 12.00 -2.09
N GLU A 17 -2.82 12.65 -1.03
CA GLU A 17 -4.17 12.48 -0.54
C GLU A 17 -5.22 12.87 -1.58
N GLU A 18 -4.97 13.89 -2.41
CA GLU A 18 -5.94 14.40 -3.38
C GLU A 18 -6.17 13.50 -4.59
N ASN A 19 -5.26 12.57 -4.89
CA ASN A 19 -5.41 11.60 -5.98
C ASN A 19 -5.51 10.15 -5.49
N CYS A 20 -5.76 9.97 -4.18
CA CYS A 20 -6.14 8.69 -3.60
C CYS A 20 -7.64 8.47 -3.85
N ASP A 21 -7.98 7.38 -4.55
CA ASP A 21 -9.37 7.02 -4.88
C ASP A 21 -10.11 6.52 -3.64
N TYR A 22 -9.54 5.50 -2.99
CA TYR A 22 -10.06 4.96 -1.74
C TYR A 22 -8.98 4.36 -0.86
N ILE A 23 -9.36 4.19 0.41
CA ILE A 23 -8.65 3.38 1.39
C ILE A 23 -9.66 2.39 1.99
N ASN A 24 -9.38 1.10 1.85
CA ASN A 24 -10.09 0.06 2.57
C ASN A 24 -9.21 -0.40 3.74
N ASN A 25 -9.45 0.09 4.95
CA ASN A 25 -8.55 -0.09 6.09
C ASN A 25 -9.05 -1.04 7.19
N GLU A 26 -9.89 -2.04 6.93
CA GLU A 26 -10.31 -3.11 7.90
C GLU A 26 -10.47 -2.64 9.37
N GLU A 27 -10.94 -1.41 9.59
CA GLU A 27 -11.06 -0.74 10.89
C GLU A 27 -9.76 -0.64 11.75
N VAL A 28 -8.58 -0.60 11.12
CA VAL A 28 -7.31 -0.41 11.82
C VAL A 28 -7.13 1.05 12.26
N GLU A 29 -7.05 1.26 13.57
CA GLU A 29 -6.86 2.58 14.18
C GLU A 29 -5.45 3.13 13.91
N ASN A 30 -5.37 4.45 13.74
CA ASN A 30 -4.13 5.19 13.45
C ASN A 30 -3.45 4.83 12.11
N PHE A 31 -4.16 4.14 11.22
CA PHE A 31 -3.71 3.85 9.87
C PHE A 31 -4.57 4.59 8.83
N ASN A 32 -3.96 5.61 8.20
CA ASN A 32 -4.62 6.46 7.20
C ASN A 32 -3.65 6.79 6.04
N ILE A 33 -4.14 7.54 5.05
CA ILE A 33 -3.37 7.95 3.87
C ILE A 33 -2.06 8.65 4.25
N SER A 34 -2.09 9.57 5.22
CA SER A 34 -0.88 10.27 5.68
C SER A 34 0.13 9.30 6.29
N THR A 35 -0.33 8.32 7.07
CA THR A 35 0.53 7.27 7.62
C THR A 35 1.21 6.49 6.49
N VAL A 36 0.46 6.09 5.46
CA VAL A 36 1.02 5.35 4.31
C VAL A 36 2.06 6.18 3.55
N LEU A 37 1.76 7.45 3.25
CA LEU A 37 2.71 8.33 2.56
C LEU A 37 3.99 8.53 3.37
N ASP A 38 3.88 8.69 4.70
CA ASP A 38 5.05 8.81 5.58
C ASP A 38 5.86 7.51 5.61
N LEU A 39 5.21 6.34 5.60
CA LEU A 39 5.88 5.04 5.53
C LEU A 39 6.62 4.85 4.21
N LEU A 40 5.99 5.18 3.08
CA LEU A 40 6.61 5.10 1.76
C LEU A 40 7.87 5.97 1.67
N ASN A 41 7.83 7.18 2.23
CA ASN A 41 8.99 8.08 2.23
C ASN A 41 10.14 7.62 3.13
N LYS A 42 9.84 6.86 4.19
CA LYS A 42 10.85 6.33 5.12
C LYS A 42 11.38 4.97 4.68
N GLY A 43 10.64 4.24 3.85
CA GLY A 43 11.03 2.95 3.32
C GLY A 43 12.25 3.05 2.41
N GLU A 44 13.26 2.22 2.65
CA GLU A 44 14.47 2.21 1.83
C GLU A 44 14.31 1.40 0.53
N GLU A 45 13.42 0.40 0.51
CA GLU A 45 13.27 -0.57 -0.59
C GLU A 45 11.85 -0.59 -1.15
N VAL A 46 11.25 0.58 -1.38
CA VAL A 46 9.94 0.68 -2.03
C VAL A 46 10.10 0.47 -3.53
N GLY A 47 9.74 -0.72 -4.00
CA GLY A 47 9.81 -1.12 -5.40
C GLY A 47 8.44 -1.51 -5.94
N PHE A 48 7.79 -0.61 -6.65
CA PHE A 48 6.54 -0.92 -7.36
C PHE A 48 6.81 -1.87 -8.52
N THR A 49 5.93 -2.86 -8.68
CA THR A 49 5.97 -3.87 -9.74
C THR A 49 4.72 -3.82 -10.60
N SER A 50 4.79 -4.26 -11.85
CA SER A 50 3.61 -4.32 -12.74
C SER A 50 2.76 -5.53 -12.41
N GLU A 51 1.47 -5.32 -12.14
CA GLU A 51 0.48 -6.36 -11.88
C GLU A 51 -0.77 -6.17 -12.75
N TYR A 52 -1.50 -7.26 -13.02
CA TYR A 52 -2.64 -7.27 -13.94
C TYR A 52 -3.95 -7.65 -13.24
N TYR A 53 -4.91 -6.74 -13.30
CA TYR A 53 -6.22 -6.85 -12.65
C TYR A 53 -7.34 -7.03 -13.67
N ASP A 54 -8.46 -7.65 -13.28
CA ASP A 54 -9.63 -7.88 -14.14
C ASP A 54 -10.57 -6.67 -14.26
N SER A 55 -10.31 -5.62 -13.47
CA SER A 55 -11.03 -4.35 -13.45
C SER A 55 -10.15 -3.20 -13.94
N CYS A 56 -10.75 -2.22 -14.61
CA CYS A 56 -10.03 -1.03 -15.08
C CYS A 56 -9.98 0.04 -13.99
N CYS A 57 -9.02 0.97 -14.10
CA CYS A 57 -9.03 2.17 -13.26
C CYS A 57 -10.34 2.95 -13.49
N GLU A 58 -11.14 3.13 -12.45
CA GLU A 58 -12.46 3.77 -12.56
C GLU A 58 -12.38 5.26 -12.92
N GLU A 59 -11.30 5.93 -12.51
CA GLU A 59 -11.06 7.34 -12.83
C GLU A 59 -10.82 7.57 -14.33
N CYS A 60 -9.86 6.87 -14.93
CA CYS A 60 -9.47 7.15 -16.33
C CYS A 60 -10.04 6.15 -17.35
N LYS A 61 -10.51 4.98 -16.92
CA LYS A 61 -11.05 3.89 -17.76
C LYS A 61 -10.15 3.53 -18.93
N PHE A 62 -8.84 3.71 -18.75
CA PHE A 62 -7.85 3.51 -19.80
C PHE A 62 -7.90 2.08 -20.31
N ASN A 63 -7.80 1.91 -21.64
CA ASN A 63 -7.90 0.63 -22.34
C ASN A 63 -9.21 -0.15 -22.16
N ARG A 64 -10.27 0.43 -21.57
CA ARG A 64 -11.58 -0.21 -21.48
C ARG A 64 -12.20 -0.33 -22.88
N LYS A 65 -12.16 -1.54 -23.43
CA LYS A 65 -12.81 -1.98 -24.67
C LYS A 65 -13.51 -3.31 -24.38
N ASP A 66 -14.48 -3.68 -25.20
CA ASP A 66 -15.30 -4.88 -24.98
C ASP A 66 -14.47 -6.18 -24.86
N ASP A 67 -13.28 -6.23 -25.47
CA ASP A 67 -12.39 -7.41 -25.45
C ASP A 67 -11.25 -7.32 -24.42
N THR A 68 -11.04 -6.19 -23.75
CA THR A 68 -9.95 -6.03 -22.76
C THR A 68 -10.34 -6.68 -21.44
N LYS A 69 -9.61 -7.72 -21.04
CA LYS A 69 -9.87 -8.49 -19.81
C LYS A 69 -8.92 -8.20 -18.66
N PHE A 70 -7.77 -7.58 -18.95
CA PHE A 70 -6.72 -7.35 -17.97
C PHE A 70 -6.19 -5.92 -18.11
N PHE A 71 -6.02 -5.24 -16.98
CA PHE A 71 -5.58 -3.86 -16.88
C PHE A 71 -4.33 -3.82 -16.00
N GLU A 72 -3.30 -3.12 -16.48
CA GLU A 72 -2.01 -3.06 -15.80
C GLU A 72 -1.99 -1.93 -14.76
N PHE A 73 -1.56 -2.27 -13.55
CA PHE A 73 -1.34 -1.36 -12.43
C PHE A 73 0.09 -1.55 -11.91
N PHE A 74 0.57 -0.54 -11.20
CA PHE A 74 1.73 -0.73 -10.33
C PHE A 74 1.26 -1.11 -8.94
N GLU A 75 1.87 -2.14 -8.38
CA GLU A 75 1.57 -2.60 -7.03
C GLU A 75 2.84 -2.67 -6.18
N TYR A 76 2.69 -2.28 -4.92
CA TYR A 76 3.65 -2.52 -3.86
C TYR A 76 2.90 -2.98 -2.61
N HIS A 77 3.39 -4.04 -1.97
CA HIS A 77 2.81 -4.54 -0.74
C HIS A 77 3.80 -4.54 0.42
N PHE A 78 3.29 -4.39 1.64
CA PHE A 78 4.04 -4.58 2.87
C PHE A 78 3.13 -5.14 3.96
N TYR A 79 3.71 -5.72 5.00
CA TYR A 79 2.94 -6.20 6.14
C TYR A 79 2.82 -5.12 7.21
N MET A 80 1.63 -4.99 7.76
CA MET A 80 1.30 -4.15 8.89
C MET A 80 1.00 -5.04 10.10
N PHE A 81 1.52 -4.66 11.25
CA PHE A 81 1.28 -5.33 12.52
C PHE A 81 0.53 -4.40 13.47
N THR A 82 -0.46 -4.96 14.15
CA THR A 82 -1.32 -4.20 15.06
C THR A 82 -1.38 -4.84 16.44
N LYS A 83 -1.82 -4.04 17.41
CA LYS A 83 -2.12 -4.46 18.77
C LYS A 83 -3.44 -3.84 19.19
N ASP A 84 -4.42 -4.66 19.58
CA ASP A 84 -5.75 -4.17 19.98
C ASP A 84 -6.31 -3.19 18.90
N ASN A 85 -6.25 -3.61 17.63
CA ASN A 85 -6.63 -2.85 16.42
C ASN A 85 -5.84 -1.57 16.11
N ASN A 86 -4.83 -1.22 16.91
CA ASN A 86 -4.00 -0.05 16.68
C ASN A 86 -2.76 -0.41 15.86
N TYR A 87 -2.44 0.41 14.85
CA TYR A 87 -1.18 0.31 14.11
C TYR A 87 0.03 0.38 15.06
N VAL A 88 0.96 -0.58 14.95
CA VAL A 88 2.20 -0.63 15.74
C VAL A 88 3.43 -0.45 14.88
N LEU A 89 3.58 -1.26 13.84
CA LEU A 89 4.79 -1.35 13.01
C LEU A 89 4.43 -1.95 11.65
N SER A 90 5.26 -1.71 10.64
CA SER A 90 5.15 -2.38 9.34
C SER A 90 6.51 -2.80 8.83
N THR A 91 6.55 -3.76 7.90
CA THR A 91 7.82 -4.26 7.33
C THR A 91 8.56 -3.23 6.50
N ILE A 92 7.87 -2.21 6.01
CA ILE A 92 8.45 -1.04 5.33
C ILE A 92 9.12 -0.07 6.32
N SER A 93 8.76 -0.13 7.60
CA SER A 93 9.30 0.78 8.63
C SER A 93 10.77 0.47 8.91
N PRO A 94 11.66 1.49 9.00
CA PRO A 94 13.05 1.29 9.36
C PRO A 94 13.26 0.51 10.68
N GLU A 95 12.37 0.73 11.65
CA GLU A 95 12.37 0.08 12.96
C GLU A 95 12.15 -1.44 12.88
N TYR A 96 11.59 -1.94 11.78
CA TYR A 96 11.39 -3.38 11.58
C TYR A 96 12.72 -4.14 11.42
N LYS A 97 13.78 -3.47 10.94
CA LYS A 97 15.10 -4.09 10.73
C LYS A 97 15.74 -4.60 12.02
N ASP A 98 15.37 -4.03 13.16
CA ASP A 98 15.94 -4.36 14.47
C ASP A 98 15.10 -5.38 15.25
N VAL A 99 13.99 -5.87 14.68
CA VAL A 99 13.07 -6.81 15.34
C VAL A 99 12.74 -8.00 14.43
N THR A 100 12.18 -9.05 15.03
CA THR A 100 11.64 -10.19 14.29
C THR A 100 10.17 -10.39 14.63
N LEU A 101 9.38 -10.92 13.70
CA LEU A 101 7.98 -11.25 13.94
C LEU A 101 7.81 -12.10 15.21
N THR A 102 8.65 -13.13 15.36
CA THR A 102 8.64 -14.01 16.55
C THR A 102 8.88 -13.23 17.85
N SER A 103 9.79 -12.26 17.86
CA SER A 103 10.03 -11.43 19.04
C SER A 103 8.82 -10.55 19.38
N LEU A 104 8.18 -9.95 18.38
CA LEU A 104 7.01 -9.09 18.57
C LEU A 104 5.82 -9.86 19.16
N VAL A 105 5.56 -11.08 18.65
CA VAL A 105 4.50 -11.95 19.16
C VAL A 105 4.83 -12.44 20.57
N LYS A 106 6.07 -12.91 20.81
CA LYS A 106 6.50 -13.41 22.13
C LYS A 106 6.40 -12.33 23.21
N ASP A 107 6.76 -11.10 22.87
CA ASP A 107 6.70 -9.95 23.76
C ASP A 107 5.28 -9.36 23.87
N LYS A 108 4.29 -9.95 23.18
CA LYS A 108 2.89 -9.48 23.11
C LYS A 108 2.75 -8.04 22.63
N LYS A 109 3.66 -7.58 21.79
CA LYS A 109 3.65 -6.25 21.18
C LYS A 109 2.67 -6.14 20.02
N ILE A 110 2.29 -7.28 19.43
CA ILE A 110 1.34 -7.37 18.33
C ILE A 110 0.40 -8.55 18.60
N ASP A 111 -0.81 -8.48 18.07
CA ASP A 111 -1.83 -9.53 18.13
C ASP A 111 -2.61 -9.74 16.83
N ASN A 112 -2.36 -8.90 15.81
CA ASN A 112 -2.87 -9.11 14.47
C ASN A 112 -1.86 -8.67 13.40
N SER A 113 -2.08 -9.13 12.17
CA SER A 113 -1.31 -8.68 11.00
C SER A 113 -2.19 -8.54 9.77
N TYR A 114 -1.77 -7.65 8.88
CA TYR A 114 -2.45 -7.33 7.65
C TYR A 114 -1.43 -7.21 6.53
N ILE A 115 -1.84 -7.52 5.31
CA ILE A 115 -1.13 -7.11 4.11
C ILE A 115 -1.74 -5.79 3.65
N VAL A 116 -0.87 -4.83 3.35
CA VAL A 116 -1.26 -3.54 2.78
C VAL A 116 -0.78 -3.53 1.34
N SER A 117 -1.70 -3.47 0.39
CA SER A 117 -1.43 -3.29 -1.04
C SER A 117 -1.68 -1.85 -1.45
N ILE A 118 -0.69 -1.27 -2.13
CA ILE A 118 -0.78 0.05 -2.75
C ILE A 118 -0.86 -0.15 -4.25
N LEU A 119 -2.02 0.17 -4.82
CA LEU A 119 -2.26 0.06 -6.26
C LEU A 119 -2.20 1.44 -6.91
N VAL A 120 -1.48 1.58 -8.02
CA VAL A 120 -1.33 2.83 -8.76
C VAL A 120 -1.64 2.61 -10.23
N CYS A 121 -2.55 3.39 -10.79
CA CYS A 121 -2.88 3.31 -12.20
C CYS A 121 -1.67 3.78 -13.05
N LYS A 122 -1.16 2.89 -13.89
CA LYS A 122 -0.04 3.19 -14.81
C LYS A 122 -0.33 4.37 -15.76
N ASN A 123 -1.61 4.60 -16.09
CA ASN A 123 -2.02 5.68 -16.99
C ASN A 123 -2.20 7.04 -16.29
N CYS A 124 -3.07 7.16 -15.28
CA CYS A 124 -3.38 8.47 -14.68
C CYS A 124 -2.68 8.73 -13.33
N GLY A 125 -2.09 7.72 -12.70
CA GLY A 125 -1.45 7.85 -11.39
C GLY A 125 -2.41 7.96 -10.21
N THR A 126 -3.73 7.81 -10.44
CA THR A 126 -4.69 7.55 -9.35
C THR A 126 -4.26 6.30 -8.61
N TRP A 127 -4.41 6.30 -7.29
CA TRP A 127 -3.98 5.20 -6.45
C TRP A 127 -4.99 4.84 -5.38
N ALA A 128 -4.86 3.64 -4.84
CA ALA A 128 -5.71 3.11 -3.78
C ALA A 128 -4.88 2.32 -2.77
N ILE A 129 -5.44 2.17 -1.57
CA ILE A 129 -4.87 1.38 -0.48
C ILE A 129 -5.86 0.28 -0.11
N GLU A 130 -5.41 -0.96 -0.16
CA GLU A 130 -6.15 -2.13 0.28
C GLU A 130 -5.45 -2.75 1.48
N VAL A 131 -6.21 -2.98 2.55
CA VAL A 131 -5.74 -3.64 3.77
C VAL A 131 -6.53 -4.93 3.90
N GLU A 132 -5.84 -6.06 3.93
CA GLU A 132 -6.46 -7.37 4.11
C GLU A 132 -5.86 -8.08 5.32
N GLN A 133 -6.71 -8.63 6.19
CA GLN A 133 -6.23 -9.36 7.36
C GLN A 133 -5.50 -10.63 6.94
N CYS A 134 -4.32 -10.86 7.52
CA CYS A 134 -3.56 -12.09 7.35
C CYS A 134 -3.80 -13.03 8.53
N ASP A 135 -3.80 -14.33 8.27
CA ASP A 135 -3.74 -15.33 9.33
C ASP A 135 -2.35 -15.29 10.01
N MET A 136 -2.32 -15.19 11.34
CA MET A 136 -1.10 -15.24 12.16
C MET A 136 -0.88 -16.58 12.85
#